data_AF-A0A9P4JXK5-F1
#
_entry.id   AF-A0A9P4JXK5-F1
#
_cell.length_a   1.000
_cell.length_b   1.000
_cell.length_c   1.000
_cell.angle_alpha   90.00
_cell.angle_beta   90.00
_cell.angle_gamma   90.00
#
_symmetry.space_group_name_H-M   'P 1'
#
loop_
_entity.id
_entity.type
_entity.pdbx_description
1 polymer ?
#
loop_
_entity_poly.entity_id
_entity_poly.type
_entity_poly.pdbx_seq_one_letter_code
_entity_poly.pdbx_strand_id
1 'polypeptide(L)'
;MSTSHQDSFTNCRPHRTSPRTSVMTQPDMVPGPTSRKRKALANAACPHTMTLLRSTRSMATEQKQCPICFEEYFTTPTGGEQVIPVKMACKHVFCRSCIEGQRSLDIKCPHPWCESPYLIQPDCCDLCALWAKEHDEINLLVTVRAREMTLSIATALKQLSIEDIFFKLSHSVKAKLFRHVKQTLTRFEWQYHSGIDLAELLDPFLLAVDIRATRAYFGPDLSCPAPSPDCFPPRTHDPDDYPPGEEPWIAAFFRQWALDYESENGETKDGWGVWSKKEENGPEWSWEWPYKRIIGHRTEPDGTVSYLVKWVGKRFANEWLKRDQLGHERVWRKYDKAHGVTHTNGSKSRTKKRRVA
;
A
#
# COMPACT_ATOMS: atom_id res chain seq x y z
N MET A 1 29.26 14.29 59.36
CA MET A 1 28.12 14.56 60.27
C MET A 1 26.87 14.54 59.41
N SER A 2 26.36 13.38 59.00
CA SER A 2 25.66 12.36 59.81
C SER A 2 24.43 12.95 60.51
N THR A 3 23.27 12.84 59.86
CA THR A 3 22.08 12.22 60.46
C THR A 3 21.09 11.79 59.37
N SER A 4 20.86 10.49 59.40
CA SER A 4 19.80 9.70 58.79
C SER A 4 18.42 10.05 59.34
N HIS A 5 17.39 9.96 58.51
CA HIS A 5 16.08 9.47 58.95
C HIS A 5 15.42 8.65 57.83
N GLN A 6 15.30 7.35 58.11
CA GLN A 6 14.33 6.45 57.52
C GLN A 6 12.96 6.76 58.14
N ASP A 7 11.89 6.61 57.36
CA ASP A 7 10.68 5.94 57.85
C ASP A 7 9.86 5.37 56.69
N SER A 8 9.28 4.22 57.00
CA SER A 8 8.69 3.23 56.10
C SER A 8 7.24 3.03 56.53
N PHE A 9 6.24 3.02 55.64
CA PHE A 9 4.96 2.34 55.90
C PHE A 9 4.23 1.90 54.61
N THR A 10 4.30 0.58 54.38
CA THR A 10 3.22 -0.39 54.10
C THR A 10 2.07 -0.11 53.12
N ASN A 11 2.01 -1.01 52.12
CA ASN A 11 0.89 -1.88 51.69
C ASN A 11 -0.51 -1.27 51.42
N CYS A 12 -0.89 -1.29 50.14
CA CYS A 12 -2.24 -1.69 49.71
C CYS A 12 -2.16 -2.65 48.52
N ARG A 13 -2.85 -3.79 48.67
CA ARG A 13 -2.94 -4.95 47.75
C ARG A 13 -4.05 -4.73 46.68
N PRO A 14 -4.17 -5.64 45.68
CA PRO A 14 -4.61 -5.30 44.33
C PRO A 14 -6.12 -5.46 44.10
N HIS A 15 -6.68 -4.62 43.24
CA HIS A 15 -8.00 -4.87 42.66
C HIS A 15 -7.92 -5.79 41.45
N ARG A 16 -8.35 -7.04 41.67
CA ARG A 16 -8.85 -7.94 40.63
C ARG A 16 -10.10 -7.32 40.01
N THR A 17 -10.11 -7.19 38.68
CA THR A 17 -11.34 -7.16 37.89
C THR A 17 -11.28 -8.27 36.86
N SER A 18 -12.33 -9.08 36.84
CA SER A 18 -12.46 -10.31 36.07
C SER A 18 -12.54 -10.03 34.56
N PRO A 19 -12.02 -10.92 33.70
CA PRO A 19 -12.20 -10.82 32.27
C PRO A 19 -13.64 -11.21 31.91
N ARG A 20 -14.33 -10.31 31.20
CA ARG A 20 -15.66 -10.55 30.65
C ARG A 20 -15.48 -11.36 29.37
N THR A 21 -15.82 -12.63 29.42
CA THR A 21 -15.84 -13.55 28.27
C THR A 21 -16.88 -13.06 27.27
N SER A 22 -16.43 -12.37 26.21
CA SER A 22 -17.26 -12.10 25.04
C SER A 22 -17.27 -13.36 24.18
N VAL A 23 -18.43 -13.97 24.07
CA VAL A 23 -18.72 -15.04 23.11
C VAL A 23 -18.55 -14.45 21.71
N MET A 24 -17.43 -14.75 21.05
CA MET A 24 -17.26 -14.48 19.63
C MET A 24 -18.21 -15.40 18.86
N THR A 25 -19.34 -14.85 18.42
CA THR A 25 -20.11 -15.43 17.34
C THR A 25 -19.22 -15.40 16.10
N GLN A 26 -18.82 -16.57 15.59
CA GLN A 26 -18.10 -16.65 14.33
C GLN A 26 -18.99 -16.07 13.22
N PRO A 27 -18.51 -15.10 12.43
CA PRO A 27 -19.23 -14.69 11.24
C PRO A 27 -19.19 -15.84 10.23
N ASP A 28 -20.37 -16.24 9.76
CA ASP A 28 -20.56 -17.21 8.69
C ASP A 28 -19.62 -16.93 7.52
N MET A 29 -18.82 -17.93 7.15
CA MET A 29 -17.95 -17.86 5.98
C MET A 29 -18.81 -17.74 4.72
N VAL A 30 -18.87 -16.54 4.15
CA VAL A 30 -19.53 -16.30 2.86
C VAL A 30 -18.68 -16.91 1.74
N PRO A 31 -19.28 -17.67 0.79
CA PRO A 31 -18.55 -18.31 -0.31
C PRO A 31 -17.93 -17.25 -1.24
N GLY A 32 -16.63 -17.38 -1.50
CA GLY A 32 -15.90 -16.52 -2.42
C GLY A 32 -16.31 -16.69 -3.90
N PRO A 33 -15.87 -15.75 -4.77
CA PRO A 33 -16.24 -15.72 -6.19
C PRO A 33 -15.88 -17.00 -6.95
N THR A 34 -16.74 -17.35 -7.90
CA THR A 34 -16.79 -18.65 -8.59
C THR A 34 -15.50 -19.04 -9.33
N SER A 35 -15.21 -20.35 -9.26
CA SER A 35 -13.90 -20.99 -9.47
C SER A 35 -13.29 -20.93 -10.88
N ARG A 36 -14.00 -20.44 -11.91
CA ARG A 36 -13.54 -20.62 -13.31
C ARG A 36 -12.50 -19.61 -13.79
N LYS A 37 -12.57 -18.33 -13.37
CA LYS A 37 -11.51 -17.34 -13.69
C LYS A 37 -10.29 -17.45 -12.78
N ARG A 38 -10.49 -17.84 -11.51
CA ARG A 38 -9.40 -18.28 -10.63
C ARG A 38 -8.64 -19.47 -11.24
N LYS A 39 -9.33 -20.45 -11.84
CA LYS A 39 -8.66 -21.61 -12.46
C LYS A 39 -7.71 -21.28 -13.62
N ALA A 40 -7.97 -20.24 -14.41
CA ALA A 40 -7.10 -19.90 -15.53
C ALA A 40 -5.78 -19.23 -15.09
N LEU A 41 -5.83 -18.37 -14.06
CA LEU A 41 -4.62 -17.80 -13.45
C LEU A 41 -3.95 -18.78 -12.48
N ALA A 42 -4.70 -19.55 -11.69
CA ALA A 42 -4.17 -20.55 -10.76
C ALA A 42 -3.45 -21.74 -11.44
N ASN A 43 -3.55 -21.85 -12.77
CA ASN A 43 -2.81 -22.85 -13.55
C ASN A 43 -1.50 -22.30 -14.13
N ALA A 44 -1.19 -21.01 -13.94
CA ALA A 44 0.13 -20.50 -14.28
C ALA A 44 1.14 -21.11 -13.29
N ALA A 45 2.12 -21.86 -13.81
CA ALA A 45 3.15 -22.45 -12.96
C ALA A 45 3.91 -21.33 -12.25
N CYS A 46 3.98 -21.42 -10.93
CA CYS A 46 4.66 -20.42 -10.11
C CYS A 46 6.12 -20.25 -10.57
N PRO A 47 6.64 -19.00 -10.69
CA PRO A 47 8.03 -18.73 -11.07
C PRO A 47 9.04 -19.40 -10.15
N HIS A 48 8.68 -19.62 -8.88
CA HIS A 48 9.48 -20.30 -7.86
C HIS A 48 9.37 -21.84 -7.90
N THR A 49 8.47 -22.42 -8.69
CA THR A 49 8.44 -23.88 -8.85
C THR A 49 9.56 -24.32 -9.79
N MET A 50 10.31 -25.35 -9.37
CA MET A 50 11.25 -26.07 -10.22
C MET A 50 10.81 -27.53 -10.30
N THR A 51 10.88 -28.12 -11.48
CA THR A 51 10.66 -29.55 -11.65
C THR A 51 12.01 -30.23 -11.90
N LEU A 52 12.45 -31.08 -10.98
CA LEU A 52 13.65 -31.90 -11.16
C LEU A 52 13.44 -32.85 -12.35
N LEU A 53 14.38 -32.84 -13.29
CA LEU A 53 14.39 -33.81 -14.38
C LEU A 53 15.18 -35.03 -13.94
N ARG A 54 14.54 -36.21 -14.00
CA ARG A 54 15.12 -37.48 -13.48
C ARG A 54 15.85 -38.31 -14.54
N SER A 55 15.77 -37.94 -15.81
CA SER A 55 16.36 -38.74 -16.89
C SER A 55 16.74 -37.91 -18.11
N THR A 56 17.91 -38.23 -18.66
CA THR A 56 18.40 -37.79 -19.98
C THR A 56 17.47 -38.16 -21.13
N ARG A 57 16.66 -39.22 -21.01
CA ARG A 57 15.73 -39.67 -22.08
C ARG A 57 14.67 -38.62 -22.45
N SER A 58 14.45 -37.64 -21.58
CA SER A 58 13.46 -36.57 -21.78
C SER A 58 14.06 -35.28 -22.35
N MET A 59 15.38 -35.26 -22.63
CA MET A 59 16.09 -34.07 -23.06
C MET A 59 16.52 -34.19 -24.53
N ALA A 60 16.34 -33.11 -25.28
CA ALA A 60 16.91 -33.00 -26.62
C ALA A 60 18.44 -33.03 -26.55
N THR A 61 19.10 -33.50 -27.61
CA THR A 61 20.57 -33.63 -27.67
C THR A 61 21.29 -32.31 -27.40
N GLU A 62 20.67 -31.19 -27.77
CA GLU A 62 21.17 -29.82 -27.59
C GLU A 62 21.01 -29.28 -26.15
N GLN A 63 20.32 -30.00 -25.26
CA GLN A 63 20.04 -29.58 -23.88
C GLN A 63 20.77 -30.44 -22.84
N LYS A 64 21.91 -31.04 -23.17
CA LYS A 64 22.63 -31.91 -22.23
C LYS A 64 23.48 -31.19 -21.19
N GLN A 65 23.69 -29.89 -21.34
CA GLN A 65 24.53 -29.08 -20.47
C GLN A 65 23.78 -27.84 -19.97
N CYS A 66 24.21 -27.33 -18.82
CA CYS A 66 23.69 -26.09 -18.27
C CYS A 66 24.12 -24.88 -19.10
N PRO A 67 23.20 -23.99 -19.52
CA PRO A 67 23.58 -22.81 -20.30
C PRO A 67 24.28 -21.71 -19.48
N ILE A 68 24.37 -21.86 -18.15
CA ILE A 68 25.03 -20.90 -17.25
C ILE A 68 26.45 -21.34 -16.90
N CYS A 69 26.60 -22.54 -16.34
CA CYS A 69 27.91 -23.06 -15.91
C CYS A 69 28.56 -24.00 -16.93
N PHE A 70 27.87 -24.37 -18.01
CA PHE A 70 28.32 -25.31 -19.05
C PHE A 70 28.62 -26.75 -18.57
N GLU A 71 28.27 -27.09 -17.32
CA GLU A 71 28.41 -28.47 -16.84
C GLU A 71 27.37 -29.41 -17.46
N GLU A 72 27.78 -30.64 -17.74
CA GLU A 72 26.92 -31.67 -18.31
C GLU A 72 25.97 -32.24 -17.24
N TYR A 73 24.68 -32.32 -17.55
CA TYR A 73 23.67 -32.83 -16.64
C TYR A 73 23.87 -34.30 -16.28
N PHE A 74 23.48 -34.66 -15.07
CA PHE A 74 23.61 -36.00 -14.49
C PHE A 74 25.05 -36.49 -14.30
N THR A 75 26.05 -35.66 -14.60
CA THR A 75 27.45 -35.93 -14.28
C THR A 75 27.79 -35.46 -12.87
N THR A 76 28.91 -35.94 -12.31
CA THR A 76 29.43 -35.51 -11.02
C THR A 76 30.84 -34.96 -11.24
N PRO A 77 31.02 -33.63 -11.25
CA PRO A 77 32.33 -33.01 -11.37
C PRO A 77 33.26 -33.45 -10.23
N THR A 78 34.57 -33.41 -10.47
CA THR A 78 35.56 -33.83 -9.47
C THR A 78 35.44 -32.98 -8.20
N GLY A 79 35.07 -33.62 -7.08
CA GLY A 79 34.90 -32.95 -5.78
C GLY A 79 33.57 -32.21 -5.62
N GLY A 80 32.62 -32.34 -6.55
CA GLY A 80 31.32 -31.69 -6.52
C GLY A 80 30.15 -32.66 -6.30
N GLU A 81 28.95 -32.08 -6.23
CA GLU A 81 27.68 -32.82 -6.28
C GLU A 81 27.28 -33.15 -7.71
N GLN A 82 26.34 -34.09 -7.89
CA GLN A 82 25.78 -34.37 -9.20
C GLN A 82 25.09 -33.12 -9.78
N VAL A 83 25.30 -32.84 -11.07
CA VAL A 83 24.65 -31.72 -11.77
C VAL A 83 23.20 -32.08 -12.06
N ILE A 84 22.28 -31.62 -11.20
CA ILE A 84 20.86 -31.95 -11.32
C ILE A 84 20.15 -30.93 -12.22
N PRO A 85 19.61 -31.33 -13.38
CA PRO A 85 18.79 -30.44 -14.21
C PRO A 85 17.42 -30.15 -13.57
N VAL A 86 17.03 -28.88 -13.61
CA VAL A 86 15.72 -28.39 -13.21
C VAL A 86 15.03 -27.67 -14.36
N LYS A 87 13.74 -27.94 -14.52
CA LYS A 87 12.88 -27.24 -15.47
C LYS A 87 12.11 -26.13 -14.77
N MET A 88 12.24 -24.91 -15.27
CA MET A 88 11.49 -23.75 -14.78
C MET A 88 10.06 -23.71 -15.31
N ALA A 89 9.23 -22.80 -14.76
CA ALA A 89 7.88 -22.52 -15.25
C ALA A 89 7.83 -22.15 -16.75
N CYS A 90 8.81 -21.36 -17.21
CA CYS A 90 9.01 -20.98 -18.62
C CYS A 90 9.52 -22.13 -19.51
N LYS A 91 9.64 -23.35 -18.97
CA LYS A 91 10.08 -24.58 -19.63
C LYS A 91 11.56 -24.66 -20.00
N HIS A 92 12.35 -23.61 -19.79
CA HIS A 92 13.81 -23.68 -19.89
C HIS A 92 14.42 -24.57 -18.79
N VAL A 93 15.57 -25.17 -19.11
CA VAL A 93 16.26 -26.12 -18.26
C VAL A 93 17.63 -25.57 -17.87
N PHE A 94 17.98 -25.71 -16.60
CA PHE A 94 19.22 -25.21 -16.01
C PHE A 94 19.73 -26.18 -14.95
N CYS A 95 20.97 -26.00 -14.49
CA CYS A 95 21.46 -26.69 -13.32
C CYS A 95 20.77 -26.16 -12.05
N ARG A 96 20.48 -27.02 -11.08
CA ARG A 96 19.79 -26.65 -9.84
C ARG A 96 20.52 -25.54 -9.08
N SER A 97 21.82 -25.70 -8.85
CA SER A 97 22.64 -24.71 -8.13
C SER A 97 22.62 -23.34 -8.81
N CYS A 98 22.69 -23.31 -10.15
CA CYS A 98 22.63 -22.10 -10.95
C CYS A 98 21.31 -21.33 -10.74
N ILE A 99 20.17 -22.04 -10.69
CA ILE A 99 18.85 -21.41 -10.50
C ILE A 99 18.59 -21.03 -9.06
N GLU A 100 19.05 -21.81 -8.10
CA GLU A 100 19.00 -21.42 -6.68
C GLU A 100 19.81 -20.13 -6.45
N GLY A 101 20.99 -20.02 -7.06
CA GLY A 101 21.80 -18.80 -7.03
C GLY A 101 21.20 -17.62 -7.79
N GLN A 102 20.58 -17.85 -8.96
CA GLN A 102 19.91 -16.77 -9.68
C GLN A 102 18.72 -16.22 -8.90
N ARG A 103 17.91 -17.10 -8.29
CA ARG A 103 16.65 -16.72 -7.63
C ARG A 103 16.82 -15.92 -6.35
N SER A 104 18.01 -15.91 -5.75
CA SER A 104 18.32 -14.97 -4.67
C SER A 104 18.54 -13.54 -5.18
N LEU A 105 18.72 -13.35 -6.49
CA LEU A 105 19.01 -12.06 -7.12
C LEU A 105 17.86 -11.58 -8.03
N ASP A 106 17.25 -12.47 -8.82
CA ASP A 106 16.18 -12.15 -9.77
C ASP A 106 15.26 -13.36 -10.00
N ILE A 107 13.95 -13.13 -10.09
CA ILE A 107 12.93 -14.14 -10.43
C ILE A 107 12.83 -14.43 -11.93
N LYS A 108 13.46 -13.60 -12.78
CA LYS A 108 13.43 -13.75 -14.23
C LYS A 108 14.22 -14.97 -14.71
N CYS A 109 13.93 -15.38 -15.94
CA CYS A 109 14.72 -16.41 -16.60
C CYS A 109 16.15 -15.89 -16.80
N PRO A 110 17.18 -16.71 -16.55
CA PRO A 110 18.54 -16.38 -16.96
C PRO A 110 18.72 -16.21 -18.48
N HIS A 111 17.82 -16.79 -19.29
CA HIS A 111 17.87 -16.58 -20.74
C HIS A 111 17.41 -15.16 -21.10
N PRO A 112 18.26 -14.34 -21.74
CA PRO A 112 17.93 -12.94 -22.04
C PRO A 112 16.82 -12.79 -23.08
N TRP A 113 16.57 -13.82 -23.89
CA TRP A 113 15.47 -13.87 -24.86
C TRP A 113 14.19 -14.54 -24.32
N CYS A 114 14.14 -14.88 -23.03
CA CYS A 114 12.94 -15.46 -22.46
C CYS A 114 11.93 -14.37 -22.09
N GLU A 115 10.93 -14.16 -22.96
CA GLU A 115 9.84 -13.20 -22.74
C GLU A 115 8.66 -13.80 -21.94
N SER A 116 8.83 -14.98 -21.34
CA SER A 116 7.74 -15.64 -20.63
C SER A 116 7.28 -14.75 -19.46
N PRO A 117 5.99 -14.35 -19.42
CA PRO A 117 5.49 -13.50 -18.34
C PRO A 117 5.51 -14.31 -17.04
N TYR A 118 6.41 -13.95 -16.13
CA TYR A 118 6.41 -14.48 -14.77
C TYR A 118 5.34 -13.77 -13.97
N LEU A 119 4.14 -14.33 -13.94
CA LEU A 119 3.09 -13.83 -13.07
C LEU A 119 3.43 -14.26 -11.64
N ILE A 120 3.90 -13.32 -10.82
CA ILE A 120 4.00 -13.50 -9.39
C ILE A 120 2.58 -13.64 -8.84
N GLN A 121 2.31 -14.77 -8.20
CA GLN A 121 1.03 -15.07 -7.58
C GLN A 121 1.30 -15.31 -6.09
N PRO A 122 1.08 -14.29 -5.24
CA PRO A 122 1.35 -14.39 -3.79
C PRO A 122 0.69 -15.60 -3.14
N ASP A 123 -0.50 -15.98 -3.64
CA ASP A 123 -1.28 -17.11 -3.15
C ASP A 123 -0.71 -18.49 -3.55
N CYS A 124 0.28 -18.57 -4.44
CA CYS A 124 0.79 -19.84 -4.98
C CYS A 124 1.96 -20.45 -4.20
N CYS A 125 2.81 -19.64 -3.56
CA CYS A 125 3.87 -20.13 -2.66
C CYS A 125 4.42 -19.00 -1.78
N ASP A 126 5.03 -19.37 -0.65
CA ASP A 126 5.62 -18.42 0.30
C ASP A 126 6.66 -17.48 -0.33
N LEU A 127 7.46 -17.98 -1.28
CA LEU A 127 8.42 -17.15 -2.02
C LEU A 127 7.75 -16.12 -2.93
N CYS A 128 6.60 -16.43 -3.54
CA CYS A 128 5.83 -15.42 -4.29
C CYS A 128 5.23 -14.38 -3.35
N ALA A 129 4.78 -14.80 -2.16
CA ALA A 129 4.24 -13.89 -1.16
C ALA A 129 5.32 -12.96 -0.61
N LEU A 130 6.53 -13.49 -0.33
CA LEU A 130 7.69 -12.70 0.09
C LEU A 130 8.17 -11.78 -1.01
N TRP A 131 8.35 -12.30 -2.23
CA TRP A 131 8.77 -11.49 -3.38
C TRP A 131 7.79 -10.36 -3.67
N ALA A 132 6.49 -10.64 -3.65
CA ALA A 132 5.48 -9.59 -3.75
C ALA A 132 5.57 -8.62 -2.57
N LYS A 133 5.78 -9.07 -1.34
CA LYS A 133 5.95 -8.14 -0.22
C LYS A 133 7.19 -7.22 -0.37
N GLU A 134 8.25 -7.71 -0.97
CA GLU A 134 9.53 -7.01 -1.14
C GLU A 134 9.62 -6.16 -2.42
N HIS A 135 8.88 -6.54 -3.47
CA HIS A 135 8.98 -5.97 -4.82
C HIS A 135 7.65 -5.52 -5.43
N ASP A 136 6.53 -5.80 -4.78
CA ASP A 136 5.30 -5.06 -5.05
C ASP A 136 5.58 -3.69 -4.45
N GLU A 137 5.81 -2.70 -5.30
CA GLU A 137 5.43 -1.32 -5.01
C GLU A 137 3.93 -1.37 -4.73
N ILE A 138 3.56 -1.86 -3.54
CA ILE A 138 2.22 -1.71 -3.04
C ILE A 138 2.07 -0.21 -3.04
N ASN A 139 1.33 0.29 -4.03
CA ASN A 139 1.04 1.69 -4.18
C ASN A 139 0.15 2.00 -2.98
N LEU A 140 0.77 2.32 -1.85
CA LEU A 140 0.08 2.71 -0.65
C LEU A 140 -0.45 4.11 -0.89
N LEU A 141 -1.56 4.40 -0.23
CA LEU A 141 -2.14 5.72 -0.17
C LEU A 141 -2.57 5.97 1.26
N VAL A 142 -2.34 7.18 1.73
CA VAL A 142 -2.83 7.65 3.02
C VAL A 142 -4.04 8.53 2.82
N THR A 143 -5.04 8.36 3.69
CA THR A 143 -6.12 9.34 3.81
C THR A 143 -5.62 10.49 4.67
N VAL A 144 -5.78 11.73 4.21
CA VAL A 144 -5.41 12.91 4.98
C VAL A 144 -6.33 13.06 6.19
N ARG A 145 -5.71 13.09 7.38
CA ARG A 145 -6.38 13.19 8.68
C ARG A 145 -5.87 14.43 9.40
N ALA A 146 -6.42 15.60 9.07
CA ALA A 146 -5.81 16.87 9.42
C ALA A 146 -5.40 17.02 10.89
N ARG A 147 -6.31 16.75 11.83
CA ARG A 147 -6.03 16.84 13.26
C ARG A 147 -4.95 15.85 13.72
N GLU A 148 -5.05 14.61 13.25
CA GLU A 148 -4.18 13.51 13.64
C GLU A 148 -2.77 13.69 13.09
N MET A 149 -2.66 13.95 11.78
CA MET A 149 -1.40 14.22 11.10
C MET A 149 -0.73 15.47 11.67
N THR A 150 -1.47 16.56 11.94
CA THR A 150 -0.89 17.75 12.59
C THR A 150 -0.27 17.42 13.95
N LEU A 151 -0.93 16.57 14.76
CA LEU A 151 -0.40 16.14 16.06
C LEU A 151 0.80 15.20 15.92
N SER A 152 0.76 14.29 14.94
CA SER A 152 1.89 13.40 14.60
C SER A 152 3.12 14.21 14.19
N ILE A 153 2.96 15.14 13.23
CA ILE A 153 4.01 16.08 12.80
C ILE A 153 4.55 16.88 13.98
N ALA A 154 3.67 17.41 14.84
CA ALA A 154 4.09 18.18 16.01
C ALA A 154 4.92 17.36 17.01
N THR A 155 4.61 16.07 17.14
CA THR A 155 5.33 15.14 18.00
C THR A 155 6.69 14.79 17.38
N ALA A 156 6.72 14.46 16.09
CA ALA A 156 7.94 14.15 15.35
C ALA A 156 8.94 15.34 15.32
N LEU A 157 8.47 16.56 15.03
CA LEU A 157 9.33 17.75 15.08
C LEU A 157 9.84 18.05 16.49
N LYS A 158 9.03 17.78 17.52
CA LYS A 158 9.47 17.95 18.91
C LYS A 158 10.59 16.95 19.23
N GLN A 159 10.43 15.69 18.84
CA GLN A 159 11.43 14.65 19.04
C GLN A 159 12.74 14.99 18.32
N LEU A 160 12.66 15.39 17.05
CA LEU A 160 13.82 15.82 16.26
C LEU A 160 14.58 16.98 16.93
N SER A 161 13.86 17.97 17.49
CA SER A 161 14.48 19.09 18.21
C SER A 161 15.11 18.75 19.57
N ILE A 162 14.78 17.58 20.13
CA ILE A 162 15.40 17.05 21.35
C ILE A 162 16.70 16.33 20.98
N GLU A 163 16.71 15.62 19.85
CA GLU A 163 17.86 14.87 19.34
C GLU A 163 18.96 15.79 18.83
N ASP A 164 18.60 16.87 18.12
CA ASP A 164 19.55 17.87 17.64
C ASP A 164 18.98 19.30 17.77
N ILE A 165 19.77 20.17 18.41
CA ILE A 165 19.43 21.57 18.66
C ILE A 165 19.31 22.39 17.37
N PHE A 166 19.93 21.95 16.27
CA PHE A 166 19.81 22.59 14.96
C PHE A 166 18.35 22.68 14.51
N PHE A 167 17.54 21.65 14.75
CA PHE A 167 16.12 21.61 14.35
C PHE A 167 15.20 22.36 15.31
N LYS A 168 15.75 23.04 16.32
CA LYS A 168 14.97 23.79 17.30
C LYS A 168 14.47 25.10 16.71
N LEU A 169 13.18 25.13 16.38
CA LEU A 169 12.51 26.33 15.89
C LEU A 169 12.12 27.30 17.01
N SER A 170 12.25 28.60 16.74
CA SER A 170 11.65 29.64 17.58
C SER A 170 10.12 29.55 17.60
N HIS A 171 9.48 30.07 18.66
CA HIS A 171 8.03 29.99 18.81
C HIS A 171 7.27 30.62 17.63
N SER A 172 7.74 31.76 17.11
CA SER A 172 7.10 32.47 16.00
C SER A 172 7.20 31.69 14.69
N VAL A 173 8.37 31.12 14.38
CA VAL A 173 8.60 30.31 13.18
C VAL A 173 7.78 29.02 13.25
N LYS A 174 7.79 28.34 14.40
CA LYS A 174 6.98 27.15 14.65
C LYS A 174 5.49 27.43 14.44
N ALA A 175 4.97 28.55 14.96
CA ALA A 175 3.57 28.93 14.79
C ALA A 175 3.19 29.19 13.32
N LYS A 176 4.08 29.79 12.52
CA LYS A 176 3.88 29.98 11.08
C LYS A 176 3.82 28.64 10.35
N LEU A 177 4.76 27.73 10.64
CA LEU A 177 4.81 26.40 10.07
C LEU A 177 3.53 25.61 10.37
N PHE A 178 3.12 25.53 11.64
CA PHE A 178 1.90 24.79 12.00
C PHE A 178 0.62 25.41 11.46
N ARG A 179 0.60 26.74 11.24
CA ARG A 179 -0.50 27.37 10.53
C ARG A 179 -0.59 26.85 9.09
N HIS A 180 0.53 26.81 8.37
CA HIS A 180 0.60 26.25 7.03
C HIS A 180 0.16 24.78 7.01
N VAL A 181 0.80 23.92 7.81
CA VAL A 181 0.47 22.49 7.90
C VAL A 181 -1.01 22.26 8.18
N LYS A 182 -1.57 22.97 9.17
CA LYS A 182 -2.99 22.84 9.52
C LYS A 182 -3.90 23.28 8.37
N GLN A 183 -3.60 24.41 7.74
CA GLN A 183 -4.39 24.92 6.61
C GLN A 183 -4.35 23.96 5.41
N THR A 184 -3.16 23.48 5.05
CA THR A 184 -2.96 22.48 3.99
C THR A 184 -3.74 21.21 4.31
N LEU A 185 -3.48 20.58 5.45
CA LEU A 185 -4.13 19.31 5.79
C LEU A 185 -5.64 19.44 5.94
N THR A 186 -6.16 20.56 6.45
CA THR A 186 -7.62 20.81 6.51
C THR A 186 -8.20 20.99 5.11
N ARG A 187 -7.50 21.66 4.18
CA ARG A 187 -7.92 21.80 2.79
C ARG A 187 -8.01 20.45 2.07
N PHE A 188 -7.08 19.54 2.38
CA PHE A 188 -7.01 18.20 1.80
C PHE A 188 -7.65 17.13 2.68
N GLU A 189 -8.39 17.49 3.73
CA GLU A 189 -8.94 16.52 4.67
C GLU A 189 -9.80 15.48 3.94
N TRP A 190 -9.56 14.20 4.24
CA TRP A 190 -10.22 13.05 3.62
C TRP A 190 -9.81 12.72 2.17
N GLN A 191 -8.86 13.44 1.59
CA GLN A 191 -8.28 13.09 0.29
C GLN A 191 -7.19 12.02 0.44
N TYR A 192 -6.86 11.37 -0.67
CA TYR A 192 -5.87 10.29 -0.74
C TYR A 192 -4.62 10.78 -1.45
N HIS A 193 -3.48 10.51 -0.84
CA HIS A 193 -2.17 10.90 -1.38
C HIS A 193 -1.20 9.75 -1.18
N SER A 194 -0.25 9.58 -2.10
CA SER A 194 0.95 8.82 -1.79
C SER A 194 1.78 9.58 -0.74
N GLY A 195 2.74 8.93 -0.10
CA GLY A 195 3.68 9.59 0.81
C GLY A 195 4.44 10.73 0.10
N ILE A 196 4.77 10.53 -1.18
CA ILE A 196 5.44 11.53 -2.02
C ILE A 196 4.52 12.75 -2.23
N ASP A 197 3.30 12.54 -2.74
CA ASP A 197 2.36 13.64 -2.99
C ASP A 197 2.04 14.42 -1.71
N LEU A 198 1.89 13.71 -0.57
CA LEU A 198 1.60 14.33 0.71
C LEU A 198 2.78 15.19 1.20
N ALA A 199 4.01 14.75 0.97
CA ALA A 199 5.21 15.51 1.32
C ALA A 199 5.26 16.82 0.53
N GLU A 200 5.01 16.77 -0.79
CA GLU A 200 4.99 17.96 -1.65
C GLU A 200 3.91 18.96 -1.24
N LEU A 201 2.71 18.47 -0.87
CA LEU A 201 1.64 19.32 -0.39
C LEU A 201 2.00 20.04 0.92
N LEU A 202 2.73 19.36 1.81
CA LEU A 202 3.15 19.89 3.11
C LEU A 202 4.38 20.80 3.03
N ASP A 203 5.12 20.74 1.93
CA ASP A 203 6.30 21.56 1.70
C ASP A 203 5.90 23.03 1.46
N PRO A 204 6.29 23.96 2.35
CA PRO A 204 5.94 25.37 2.20
C PRO A 204 6.67 26.07 1.05
N PHE A 205 7.78 25.52 0.53
CA PHE A 205 8.62 26.17 -0.47
C PHE A 205 8.46 25.60 -1.87
N LEU A 206 8.19 24.30 -2.01
CA LEU A 206 8.16 23.63 -3.33
C LEU A 206 7.08 24.21 -4.26
N LEU A 207 5.87 24.40 -3.73
CA LEU A 207 4.73 24.92 -4.49
C LEU A 207 4.57 26.45 -4.39
N ALA A 208 5.59 27.16 -3.90
CA ALA A 208 5.51 28.60 -3.72
C ALA A 208 5.68 29.36 -5.05
N VAL A 209 4.68 30.19 -5.38
CA VAL A 209 4.75 31.08 -6.57
C VAL A 209 5.92 32.08 -6.45
N ASP A 210 6.18 32.59 -5.25
CA ASP A 210 7.33 33.45 -4.95
C ASP A 210 8.17 32.82 -3.84
N ILE A 211 9.14 32.00 -4.24
CA ILE A 211 10.05 31.30 -3.32
C ILE A 211 10.83 32.30 -2.45
N ARG A 212 11.19 33.49 -2.98
CA ARG A 212 11.96 34.49 -2.22
C ARG A 212 11.11 35.09 -1.11
N ALA A 213 9.86 35.46 -1.39
CA ALA A 213 8.92 35.94 -0.39
C ALA A 213 8.62 34.87 0.67
N THR A 214 8.45 33.61 0.25
CA THR A 214 8.24 32.48 1.17
C THR A 214 9.44 32.26 2.09
N ARG A 215 10.67 32.26 1.56
CA ARG A 215 11.90 32.18 2.36
C ARG A 215 12.01 33.33 3.36
N ALA A 216 11.68 34.56 2.94
CA ALA A 216 11.64 35.71 3.85
C ALA A 216 10.56 35.57 4.94
N TYR A 217 9.39 35.03 4.61
CA TYR A 217 8.29 34.86 5.55
C TYR A 217 8.58 33.81 6.64
N PHE A 218 9.14 32.65 6.26
CA PHE A 218 9.49 31.58 7.21
C PHE A 218 10.83 31.80 7.91
N GLY A 219 11.77 32.47 7.25
CA GLY A 219 13.10 32.78 7.78
C GLY A 219 14.17 31.75 7.41
N PRO A 220 15.46 32.06 7.69
CA PRO A 220 16.59 31.20 7.35
C PRO A 220 16.57 29.88 8.12
N ASP A 221 16.14 29.87 9.38
CA ASP A 221 16.09 28.68 10.25
C ASP A 221 15.30 27.51 9.66
N LEU A 222 14.35 27.79 8.76
CA LEU A 222 13.45 26.80 8.18
C LEU A 222 13.76 26.53 6.70
N SER A 223 14.50 27.44 6.05
CA SER A 223 14.82 27.38 4.61
C SER A 223 16.24 26.92 4.31
N CYS A 224 17.10 26.77 5.33
CA CYS A 224 18.42 26.19 5.17
C CYS A 224 18.35 24.66 4.95
N PRO A 225 19.34 24.08 4.27
CA PRO A 225 19.52 22.63 4.23
C PRO A 225 19.85 22.03 5.60
N ALA A 226 19.73 20.71 5.71
CA ALA A 226 20.17 19.98 6.90
C ALA A 226 21.70 20.11 7.07
N PRO A 227 22.23 20.05 8.31
CA PRO A 227 23.66 20.23 8.56
C PRO A 227 24.50 19.05 8.05
N SER A 228 23.89 17.88 7.92
CA SER A 228 24.48 16.68 7.33
C SER A 228 23.47 16.01 6.38
N PRO A 229 23.92 15.47 5.23
CA PRO A 229 23.10 14.60 4.38
C PRO A 229 22.61 13.34 5.09
N ASP A 230 23.26 12.90 6.17
CA ASP A 230 22.88 11.69 6.90
C ASP A 230 21.61 11.88 7.75
N CYS A 231 21.16 13.13 7.97
CA CYS A 231 19.97 13.43 8.76
C CYS A 231 18.67 12.96 8.09
N PHE A 232 18.63 12.99 6.75
CA PHE A 232 17.47 12.57 5.96
C PHE A 232 17.97 11.86 4.69
N PRO A 233 17.34 10.75 4.26
CA PRO A 233 17.70 10.09 3.01
C PRO A 233 17.67 11.09 1.84
N PRO A 234 18.63 11.02 0.91
CA PRO A 234 18.67 11.95 -0.22
C PRO A 234 17.43 11.79 -1.09
N ARG A 235 16.93 12.90 -1.61
CA ARG A 235 15.83 12.91 -2.57
C ARG A 235 16.30 12.37 -3.91
N THR A 236 15.53 11.49 -4.53
CA THR A 236 15.70 11.10 -5.93
C THR A 236 15.50 12.35 -6.78
N HIS A 237 16.50 12.73 -7.58
CA HIS A 237 16.49 14.02 -8.25
C HIS A 237 15.43 14.05 -9.37
N ASP A 238 14.37 14.84 -9.16
CA ASP A 238 13.48 15.34 -10.20
C ASP A 238 14.02 16.69 -10.72
N PRO A 239 14.09 16.93 -12.04
CA PRO A 239 14.47 18.24 -12.59
C PRO A 239 13.60 19.41 -12.10
N ASP A 240 12.36 19.15 -11.69
CA ASP A 240 11.43 20.17 -11.18
C ASP A 240 11.55 20.41 -9.65
N ASP A 241 12.45 19.68 -8.98
CA ASP A 241 12.71 19.77 -7.54
C ASP A 241 13.84 20.74 -7.15
N TYR A 242 14.18 20.76 -5.86
CA TYR A 242 15.34 21.47 -5.34
C TYR A 242 16.65 21.00 -6.01
N PRO A 243 17.60 21.94 -6.25
CA PRO A 243 18.95 21.56 -6.64
C PRO A 243 19.60 20.61 -5.62
N PRO A 244 20.53 19.73 -6.04
CA PRO A 244 21.23 18.81 -5.15
C PRO A 244 21.87 19.55 -3.95
N GLY A 245 21.51 19.13 -2.74
CA GLY A 245 22.01 19.72 -1.49
C GLY A 245 21.35 21.03 -1.06
N GLU A 246 20.40 21.55 -1.83
CA GLU A 246 19.66 22.78 -1.51
C GLU A 246 18.25 22.55 -0.95
N GLU A 247 17.81 21.29 -0.80
CA GLU A 247 16.53 20.95 -0.17
C GLU A 247 16.49 21.51 1.27
N PRO A 248 15.52 22.38 1.61
CA PRO A 248 15.34 22.85 2.98
C PRO A 248 15.13 21.66 3.92
N TRP A 249 15.75 21.66 5.10
CA TRP A 249 15.66 20.50 6.00
C TRP A 249 14.21 20.17 6.40
N ILE A 250 13.33 21.17 6.44
CA ILE A 250 11.92 20.96 6.76
C ILE A 250 11.18 20.20 5.64
N ALA A 251 11.57 20.41 4.39
CA ALA A 251 11.03 19.67 3.25
C ALA A 251 11.49 18.21 3.33
N ALA A 252 12.78 17.98 3.62
CA ALA A 252 13.33 16.65 3.87
C ALA A 252 12.63 15.95 5.04
N PHE A 253 12.34 16.68 6.12
CA PHE A 253 11.56 16.19 7.25
C PHE A 253 10.15 15.74 6.83
N PHE A 254 9.41 16.57 6.08
CA PHE A 254 8.05 16.19 5.64
C PHE A 254 8.07 14.99 4.70
N ARG A 255 9.07 14.89 3.83
CA ARG A 255 9.28 13.73 2.96
C ARG A 255 9.49 12.46 3.77
N GLN A 256 10.43 12.46 4.71
CA GLN A 256 10.66 11.32 5.58
C GLN A 256 9.40 10.97 6.38
N TRP A 257 8.80 11.95 7.04
CA TRP A 257 7.59 11.76 7.86
C TRP A 257 6.43 11.20 7.04
N ALA A 258 6.19 11.68 5.81
CA ALA A 258 5.07 11.24 5.00
C ALA A 258 5.25 9.80 4.50
N LEU A 259 6.49 9.42 4.13
CA LEU A 259 6.83 8.05 3.75
C LEU A 259 6.70 7.09 4.94
N ASP A 260 7.18 7.48 6.12
CA ASP A 260 7.01 6.69 7.34
C ASP A 260 5.53 6.55 7.72
N TYR A 261 4.78 7.65 7.65
CA TYR A 261 3.34 7.64 7.93
C TYR A 261 2.58 6.77 6.92
N GLU A 262 2.97 6.76 5.64
CA GLU A 262 2.43 5.86 4.62
C GLU A 262 2.80 4.40 4.87
N SER A 263 4.04 4.11 5.24
CA SER A 263 4.46 2.75 5.59
C SER A 263 3.64 2.18 6.76
N GLU A 264 3.36 3.02 7.76
CA GLU A 264 2.62 2.62 8.97
C GLU A 264 1.09 2.60 8.78
N ASN A 265 0.53 3.57 8.04
CA ASN A 265 -0.91 3.85 7.99
C ASN A 265 -1.51 3.73 6.58
N GLY A 266 -0.67 3.55 5.57
CA GLY A 266 -1.04 3.49 4.18
C GLY A 266 -1.88 2.27 3.84
N GLU A 267 -2.66 2.44 2.78
CA GLU A 267 -3.53 1.40 2.26
C GLU A 267 -3.29 1.15 0.79
N THR A 268 -3.31 -0.12 0.39
CA THR A 268 -3.23 -0.56 -1.01
C THR A 268 -4.21 0.22 -1.91
N LYS A 269 -3.68 0.92 -2.91
CA LYS A 269 -4.43 1.66 -3.96
C LYS A 269 -5.41 0.75 -4.72
N ASP A 270 -5.06 -0.52 -4.90
CA ASP A 270 -5.90 -1.51 -5.57
C ASP A 270 -7.02 -2.01 -4.64
N GLY A 271 -8.05 -1.18 -4.50
CA GLY A 271 -9.37 -1.50 -3.96
C GLY A 271 -10.45 -1.11 -4.97
N TRP A 272 -11.53 -1.89 -5.07
CA TRP A 272 -12.67 -1.64 -5.96
C TRP A 272 -13.56 -0.49 -5.44
N GLY A 273 -12.94 0.62 -5.05
CA GLY A 273 -13.59 1.77 -4.45
C GLY A 273 -13.98 2.81 -5.49
N VAL A 274 -15.13 3.44 -5.26
CA VAL A 274 -15.59 4.60 -6.04
C VAL A 274 -14.79 5.79 -5.59
N TRP A 275 -13.93 6.34 -6.45
CA TRP A 275 -13.48 7.72 -6.32
C TRP A 275 -14.68 8.59 -6.68
N SER A 276 -15.33 9.22 -5.69
CA SER A 276 -16.40 10.17 -5.97
C SER A 276 -15.76 11.34 -6.74
N LYS A 277 -16.09 11.44 -8.03
CA LYS A 277 -15.75 12.64 -8.80
C LYS A 277 -16.52 13.80 -8.16
N LYS A 278 -15.82 14.91 -7.95
CA LYS A 278 -16.38 16.23 -7.66
C LYS A 278 -17.67 16.43 -8.48
N GLU A 279 -18.81 16.59 -7.81
CA GLU A 279 -19.96 17.15 -8.49
C GLU A 279 -19.58 18.59 -8.88
N GLU A 280 -19.60 18.91 -10.17
CA GLU A 280 -19.18 20.22 -10.70
C GLU A 280 -19.92 21.40 -10.06
N ASN A 281 -21.06 21.16 -9.40
CA ASN A 281 -21.90 22.18 -8.78
C ASN A 281 -22.26 21.92 -7.30
N GLY A 282 -21.59 20.98 -6.62
CA GLY A 282 -21.76 20.79 -5.18
C GLY A 282 -21.02 21.87 -4.38
N PRO A 283 -21.43 22.22 -3.15
CA PRO A 283 -20.57 23.00 -2.27
C PRO A 283 -19.21 22.32 -2.19
N GLU A 284 -18.12 23.09 -2.20
CA GLU A 284 -16.70 22.68 -2.34
C GLU A 284 -16.20 21.57 -1.36
N TRP A 285 -17.08 21.11 -0.47
CA TRP A 285 -16.86 20.25 0.70
C TRP A 285 -17.65 18.93 0.63
N SER A 286 -18.52 18.72 -0.36
CA SER A 286 -19.31 17.48 -0.49
C SER A 286 -18.51 16.36 -1.18
N TRP A 287 -17.50 15.84 -0.49
CA TRP A 287 -16.85 14.60 -0.88
C TRP A 287 -17.60 13.44 -0.23
N GLU A 288 -18.32 12.64 -1.02
CA GLU A 288 -18.85 11.36 -0.54
C GLU A 288 -17.68 10.42 -0.27
N TRP A 289 -17.61 9.89 0.94
CA TRP A 289 -16.57 8.98 1.39
C TRP A 289 -16.44 7.78 0.44
N PRO A 290 -15.26 7.51 -0.14
CA PRO A 290 -15.10 6.33 -0.96
C PRO A 290 -15.03 5.12 -0.04
N TYR A 291 -15.91 4.15 -0.26
CA TYR A 291 -15.70 2.82 0.31
C TYR A 291 -14.62 2.09 -0.50
N LYS A 292 -13.74 1.34 0.17
CA LYS A 292 -12.60 0.62 -0.41
C LYS A 292 -13.02 -0.46 -1.41
N ARG A 293 -14.06 -1.22 -1.08
CA ARG A 293 -14.66 -2.24 -1.96
C ARG A 293 -15.98 -2.76 -1.40
N ILE A 294 -16.81 -3.29 -2.28
CA ILE A 294 -17.92 -4.17 -1.89
C ILE A 294 -17.33 -5.53 -1.47
N ILE A 295 -17.62 -5.98 -0.25
CA ILE A 295 -17.16 -7.25 0.30
C ILE A 295 -18.28 -8.30 0.38
N GLY A 296 -19.54 -7.90 0.22
CA GLY A 296 -20.68 -8.80 0.23
C GLY A 296 -21.93 -8.15 -0.36
N HIS A 297 -22.95 -8.95 -0.62
CA HIS A 297 -24.28 -8.47 -0.98
C HIS A 297 -25.34 -9.36 -0.30
N ARG A 298 -26.54 -8.82 -0.16
CA ARG A 298 -27.73 -9.57 0.26
C ARG A 298 -28.94 -9.04 -0.50
N THR A 299 -29.86 -9.94 -0.82
CA THR A 299 -31.14 -9.58 -1.41
C THR A 299 -32.15 -9.48 -0.28
N GLU A 300 -32.74 -8.31 -0.11
CA GLU A 300 -33.81 -8.05 0.85
C GLU A 300 -35.13 -8.72 0.34
N PRO A 301 -36.12 -8.95 1.22
CA PRO A 301 -37.38 -9.62 0.85
C PRO A 301 -38.19 -8.91 -0.25
N ASP A 302 -37.98 -7.60 -0.44
CA ASP A 302 -38.61 -6.79 -1.48
C ASP A 302 -37.91 -6.91 -2.85
N GLY A 303 -36.85 -7.73 -2.95
CA GLY A 303 -36.03 -7.90 -4.14
C GLY A 303 -34.95 -6.84 -4.31
N THR A 304 -34.80 -5.89 -3.36
CA THR A 304 -33.74 -4.89 -3.37
C THR A 304 -32.41 -5.51 -2.97
N VAL A 305 -31.32 -5.15 -3.65
CA VAL A 305 -29.96 -5.59 -3.28
C VAL A 305 -29.29 -4.54 -2.40
N SER A 306 -28.85 -4.97 -1.22
CA SER A 306 -27.96 -4.23 -0.33
C SER A 306 -26.55 -4.80 -0.42
N TYR A 307 -25.54 -3.94 -0.30
CA TYR A 307 -24.13 -4.29 -0.46
C TYR A 307 -23.37 -3.99 0.82
N LEU A 308 -22.62 -4.96 1.32
CA LEU A 308 -21.72 -4.74 2.45
C LEU A 308 -20.44 -4.10 1.91
N VAL A 309 -20.17 -2.86 2.31
CA VAL A 309 -18.97 -2.14 1.92
C VAL A 309 -17.93 -2.19 3.01
N LYS A 310 -16.68 -2.37 2.59
CA LYS A 310 -15.52 -2.08 3.43
C LYS A 310 -15.11 -0.65 3.15
N TRP A 311 -15.14 0.21 4.17
CA TRP A 311 -14.65 1.58 4.07
C TRP A 311 -13.14 1.63 3.92
N VAL A 312 -12.62 2.74 3.44
CA VAL A 312 -11.19 3.02 3.57
C VAL A 312 -10.91 3.39 5.03
N GLY A 313 -9.84 2.84 5.61
CA GLY A 313 -9.51 2.97 7.02
C GLY A 313 -10.11 1.89 7.91
N LYS A 314 -9.65 1.85 9.18
CA LYS A 314 -10.20 0.98 10.24
C LYS A 314 -11.33 1.66 11.05
N ARG A 315 -11.73 2.88 10.68
CA ARG A 315 -12.62 3.73 11.49
C ARG A 315 -14.09 3.33 11.44
N PHE A 316 -14.57 2.94 10.27
CA PHE A 316 -15.96 2.60 10.07
C PHE A 316 -16.09 1.08 9.99
N ALA A 317 -17.00 0.53 10.78
CA ALA A 317 -17.41 -0.85 10.62
C ALA A 317 -17.97 -1.03 9.19
N ASN A 318 -17.84 -2.24 8.66
CA ASN A 318 -18.45 -2.55 7.37
C ASN A 318 -19.95 -2.25 7.45
N GLU A 319 -20.48 -1.57 6.44
CA GLU A 319 -21.86 -1.08 6.43
C GLU A 319 -22.63 -1.63 5.23
N TRP A 320 -23.92 -1.86 5.40
CA TRP A 320 -24.83 -2.26 4.33
C TRP A 320 -25.40 -1.01 3.64
N LEU A 321 -25.04 -0.81 2.38
CA LEU A 321 -25.50 0.29 1.55
C LEU A 321 -26.39 -0.20 0.39
N LYS A 322 -27.43 0.55 0.08
CA LYS A 322 -28.27 0.34 -1.11
C LYS A 322 -27.58 0.87 -2.36
N ARG A 323 -28.05 0.44 -3.53
CA ARG A 323 -27.49 0.78 -4.85
C ARG A 323 -27.35 2.29 -5.09
N ASP A 324 -28.34 3.06 -4.68
CA ASP A 324 -28.38 4.52 -4.78
C ASP A 324 -27.38 5.22 -3.86
N GLN A 325 -26.91 4.53 -2.81
CA GLN A 325 -25.93 5.02 -1.84
C GLN A 325 -24.47 4.66 -2.20
N LEU A 326 -24.26 3.81 -3.21
CA LEU A 326 -22.93 3.36 -3.65
C LEU A 326 -22.30 4.29 -4.69
N GLY A 327 -22.90 5.44 -4.97
CA GLY A 327 -22.42 6.38 -5.98
C GLY A 327 -22.40 5.78 -7.40
N HIS A 328 -21.21 5.67 -7.98
CA HIS A 328 -21.04 5.45 -9.42
C HIS A 328 -21.50 4.06 -9.91
N GLU A 329 -22.48 4.04 -10.82
CA GLU A 329 -23.14 2.83 -11.34
C GLU A 329 -22.20 1.71 -11.81
N ARG A 330 -21.07 2.11 -12.40
CA ARG A 330 -20.03 1.19 -12.88
C ARG A 330 -19.49 0.24 -11.81
N VAL A 331 -19.40 0.64 -10.54
CA VAL A 331 -18.75 -0.16 -9.50
C VAL A 331 -19.62 -1.34 -9.08
N TRP A 332 -20.86 -1.09 -8.68
CA TRP A 332 -21.76 -2.18 -8.32
C TRP A 332 -22.15 -3.04 -9.52
N ARG A 333 -22.27 -2.50 -10.75
CA ARG A 333 -22.46 -3.34 -11.96
C ARG A 333 -21.32 -4.32 -12.19
N LYS A 334 -20.07 -3.88 -11.97
CA LYS A 334 -18.89 -4.74 -12.15
C LYS A 334 -18.85 -5.81 -11.06
N TYR A 335 -19.22 -5.46 -9.83
CA TYR A 335 -19.41 -6.41 -8.73
C TYR A 335 -20.51 -7.42 -9.05
N ASP A 336 -21.70 -6.97 -9.45
CA ASP A 336 -22.86 -7.80 -9.78
C ASP A 336 -22.52 -8.80 -10.87
N LYS A 337 -21.89 -8.33 -11.95
CA LYS A 337 -21.42 -9.18 -13.04
C LYS A 337 -20.42 -10.24 -12.56
N ALA A 338 -19.54 -9.89 -11.62
CA ALA A 338 -18.54 -10.80 -11.09
C ALA A 338 -19.14 -11.83 -10.10
N HIS A 339 -20.22 -11.48 -9.40
CA HIS A 339 -20.82 -12.30 -8.34
C HIS A 339 -22.17 -12.90 -8.72
N GLY A 340 -22.65 -12.68 -9.96
CA GLY A 340 -23.92 -13.22 -10.44
C GLY A 340 -25.15 -12.61 -9.76
N VAL A 341 -25.05 -11.37 -9.28
CA VAL A 341 -26.15 -10.68 -8.59
C VAL A 341 -27.22 -10.31 -9.61
N THR A 342 -28.45 -10.80 -9.39
CA THR A 342 -29.61 -10.49 -10.23
C THR A 342 -30.51 -9.48 -9.53
N HIS A 343 -30.92 -8.45 -10.27
CA HIS A 343 -31.90 -7.48 -9.81
C HIS A 343 -33.25 -7.82 -10.40
N THR A 344 -34.24 -8.11 -9.56
CA THR A 344 -35.64 -8.17 -10.01
C THR A 344 -36.08 -6.76 -10.36
N ASN A 345 -35.87 -6.37 -11.62
CA ASN A 345 -36.38 -5.10 -12.12
C ASN A 345 -37.89 -5.09 -11.89
N GLY A 346 -38.36 -4.23 -10.98
CA GLY A 346 -39.71 -3.69 -10.99
C GLY A 346 -39.91 -2.89 -12.28
N SER A 347 -39.99 -3.59 -13.42
CA SER A 347 -40.23 -2.99 -14.72
C SER A 347 -41.67 -2.48 -14.76
N LYS A 348 -41.86 -1.22 -14.33
CA LYS A 348 -43.00 -0.45 -14.83
C LYS A 348 -42.77 -0.28 -16.32
N SER A 349 -43.35 -1.19 -17.11
CA SER A 349 -43.40 -1.08 -18.56
C SER A 349 -44.02 0.28 -18.88
N ARG A 350 -43.23 1.22 -19.41
CA ARG A 350 -43.78 2.44 -20.01
C ARG A 350 -44.47 1.99 -21.29
N THR A 351 -45.78 1.81 -21.23
CA THR A 351 -46.62 1.61 -22.41
C THR A 351 -46.40 2.80 -23.34
N LYS A 352 -45.69 2.56 -24.44
CA LYS A 352 -45.48 3.53 -25.51
C LYS A 352 -46.86 3.81 -26.13
N LYS A 353 -47.46 4.95 -25.77
CA LYS A 353 -48.69 5.44 -26.42
C LYS A 353 -48.32 5.74 -27.87
N ARG A 354 -48.72 4.87 -28.78
CA ARG A 354 -48.56 5.01 -30.23
C ARG A 354 -49.43 6.21 -30.66
N ARG A 355 -48.80 7.33 -31.04
CA ARG A 355 -49.48 8.40 -31.77
C ARG A 355 -49.84 7.83 -33.14
N VAL A 356 -51.13 7.65 -33.38
CA VAL A 356 -51.68 7.48 -34.72
C VAL A 356 -51.84 8.89 -35.31
N ALA A 357 -51.50 9.01 -36.59
CA ALA A 357 -51.50 10.23 -37.38
C ALA A 357 -52.86 10.93 -37.42
#